data_AF-A0A255U5S6-F1
#
_entry.id   AF-A0A255U5S6-F1
#
_cell.length_a   1.000
_cell.length_b   1.000
_cell.length_c   1.000
_cell.angle_alpha   90.00
_cell.angle_beta   90.00
_cell.angle_gamma   90.00
#
_symmetry.space_group_name_H-M   'P 1'
#
loop_
_entity.id
_entity.type
_entity.pdbx_description
1 polymer ?
#
loop_
_entity_poly.entity_id
_entity_poly.type
_entity_poly.pdbx_seq_one_letter_code
_entity_poly.pdbx_strand_id
1 'polypeptide(L)'
;MKQDHKVLTLKTLNKSNIWDAQENDIFRLWESGEKEADFKDNLQHYMDIIKSGFELEEIKIDNPKVFEKYEERGFKIGQIKLDDKHVQKWAVKKRPINRVTDLTYENIRHISAAKLMEVLERNFGGGWESLSQSIQDIILSGFDISTTTLPANRLHKPGGMYEKKVNDGFEVLEIPKGSWVEAIFAKLKPEVEKPRYKSEFDEDDKKMRDFDEDEDDEELDDVNEDSGEDYDEDDDSYDEDKLTEESYRTTFDTDPEDLNMEAEDVAEEEY
;
A
#
# COMPACT_ATOMS: atom_id res chain seq x y z
N MET A 1 13.68 8.52 15.45
CA MET A 1 14.19 8.97 14.14
C MET A 1 13.29 10.10 13.68
N LYS A 2 13.84 11.29 13.42
CA LYS A 2 13.06 12.39 12.84
C LYS A 2 12.82 11.98 11.39
N GLN A 3 11.57 11.71 11.03
CA GLN A 3 11.22 11.59 9.62
C GLN A 3 11.59 12.93 8.98
N ASP A 4 12.57 12.91 8.08
CA ASP A 4 12.86 14.05 7.24
C ASP A 4 11.54 14.41 6.56
N HIS A 5 10.98 15.57 6.93
CA HIS A 5 9.90 16.18 6.17
C HIS A 5 10.49 16.54 4.79
N LYS A 6 10.56 15.53 3.91
CA LYS A 6 10.77 15.72 2.48
C LYS A 6 9.71 16.72 2.07
N VAL A 7 10.15 17.92 1.70
CA VAL A 7 9.26 18.98 1.29
C VAL A 7 8.45 18.43 0.13
N LEU A 8 7.15 18.23 0.34
CA LEU A 8 6.22 17.83 -0.70
C LEU A 8 6.27 18.93 -1.78
N THR A 9 6.74 18.56 -2.95
CA THR A 9 6.69 19.38 -4.16
C THR A 9 5.76 18.71 -5.18
N LEU A 10 5.20 19.49 -6.11
CA LEU A 10 4.33 18.98 -7.16
C LEU A 10 4.97 17.84 -7.96
N LYS A 11 6.28 17.92 -8.18
CA LYS A 11 7.06 16.89 -8.89
C LYS A 11 7.23 15.58 -8.13
N THR A 12 7.13 15.64 -6.80
CA THR A 12 7.26 14.46 -5.95
C THR A 12 5.90 13.87 -5.57
N LEU A 13 4.80 14.61 -5.73
CA LEU A 13 3.47 14.23 -5.28
C LEU A 13 2.99 12.93 -5.96
N ASN A 14 2.56 11.95 -5.17
CA ASN A 14 2.01 10.69 -5.62
C ASN A 14 0.94 10.17 -4.64
N LYS A 15 0.26 9.09 -5.00
CA LYS A 15 -0.85 8.56 -4.19
C LYS A 15 -0.43 7.98 -2.83
N SER A 16 0.86 7.72 -2.61
CA SER A 16 1.40 7.22 -1.34
C SER A 16 1.77 8.40 -0.42
N ASN A 17 2.60 9.34 -0.91
CA ASN A 17 3.12 10.42 -0.07
C ASN A 17 2.07 11.48 0.32
N ILE A 18 0.94 11.54 -0.38
CA ILE A 18 -0.19 12.39 0.00
C ILE A 18 -0.71 12.01 1.40
N TRP A 19 -0.54 10.75 1.83
CA TRP A 19 -0.97 10.31 3.16
C TRP A 19 -0.08 10.83 4.30
N ASP A 20 1.18 11.20 4.02
CA ASP A 20 2.06 11.89 4.98
C ASP A 20 1.78 13.39 5.04
N ALA A 21 1.18 13.96 3.99
CA ALA A 21 0.92 15.38 3.90
C ALA A 21 -0.09 15.85 4.97
N GLN A 22 0.06 17.11 5.39
CA GLN A 22 -0.95 17.84 6.14
C GLN A 22 -1.72 18.80 5.23
N GLU A 23 -2.87 19.31 5.67
CA GLU A 23 -3.64 20.28 4.87
C GLU A 23 -2.81 21.53 4.54
N ASN A 24 -1.89 21.92 5.45
CA ASN A 24 -1.00 23.05 5.22
C ASN A 24 0.00 22.80 4.08
N ASP A 25 0.44 21.56 3.89
CA ASP A 25 1.34 21.19 2.81
C ASP A 25 0.62 21.25 1.45
N ILE A 26 -0.68 20.94 1.42
CA ILE A 26 -1.52 21.10 0.23
C ILE A 26 -1.59 22.58 -0.20
N PHE A 27 -1.75 23.50 0.75
CA PHE A 27 -1.76 24.94 0.44
C PHE A 27 -0.42 25.43 -0.09
N ARG A 28 0.71 24.93 0.46
CA ARG A 28 2.05 25.24 -0.04
C ARG A 28 2.29 24.65 -1.44
N LEU A 29 1.78 23.45 -1.70
CA LEU A 29 1.83 22.81 -3.01
C LEU A 29 1.11 23.65 -4.07
N TRP A 30 -0.08 24.15 -3.74
CA TRP A 30 -0.82 25.05 -4.64
C TRP A 30 -0.09 26.37 -4.86
N GLU A 31 0.40 27.05 -3.82
CA GLU A 31 1.16 28.30 -3.95
C GLU A 31 2.45 28.13 -4.78
N SER A 32 3.09 26.97 -4.65
CA SER A 32 4.28 26.63 -5.45
C SER A 32 3.90 26.35 -6.91
N GLY A 33 2.74 25.72 -7.13
CA GLY A 33 2.18 25.45 -8.44
C GLY A 33 1.80 26.67 -9.23
N GLU A 34 1.23 27.69 -8.59
CA GLU A 34 0.90 28.97 -9.24
C GLU A 34 2.10 29.62 -9.95
N LYS A 35 3.33 29.28 -9.55
CA LYS A 35 4.58 29.81 -10.13
C LYS A 35 5.14 28.96 -11.27
N GLU A 36 4.61 27.75 -11.48
CA GLU A 36 5.03 26.85 -12.57
C GLU A 36 4.10 27.01 -13.78
N ALA A 37 4.68 27.14 -14.98
CA ALA A 37 3.93 27.40 -16.21
C ALA A 37 2.93 26.27 -16.57
N ASP A 38 3.27 25.03 -16.23
CA ASP A 38 2.50 23.82 -16.58
C ASP A 38 1.46 23.45 -15.51
N PHE A 39 1.22 24.32 -14.52
CA PHE A 39 0.36 24.02 -13.39
C PHE A 39 -1.10 23.84 -13.80
N LYS A 40 -1.60 24.61 -14.77
CA LYS A 40 -2.98 24.49 -15.25
C LYS A 40 -3.24 23.14 -15.91
N ASP A 41 -2.31 22.65 -16.71
CA ASP A 41 -2.45 21.38 -17.43
C ASP A 41 -2.35 20.19 -16.47
N ASN A 42 -1.50 20.29 -15.46
CA ASN A 42 -1.33 19.26 -14.44
C ASN A 42 -2.30 19.38 -13.25
N LEU A 43 -3.10 20.46 -13.16
CA LEU A 43 -3.98 20.73 -12.03
C LEU A 43 -4.94 19.59 -11.77
N GLN A 44 -5.56 19.06 -12.83
CA GLN A 44 -6.52 17.96 -12.71
C GLN A 44 -5.86 16.70 -12.15
N HIS A 45 -4.66 16.37 -12.63
CA HIS A 45 -3.89 15.24 -12.14
C HIS A 45 -3.52 15.39 -10.67
N TYR A 46 -3.04 16.57 -10.27
CA TYR A 46 -2.72 16.85 -8.86
C TYR A 46 -3.97 16.82 -7.98
N MET A 47 -5.09 17.38 -8.44
CA MET A 47 -6.36 17.31 -7.73
C MET A 47 -6.82 15.88 -7.53
N ASP A 48 -6.63 15.00 -8.50
CA ASP A 48 -7.02 13.59 -8.39
C ASP A 48 -6.10 12.80 -7.43
N ILE A 49 -4.80 13.12 -7.38
CA ILE A 49 -3.90 12.60 -6.34
C ILE A 49 -4.34 13.08 -4.96
N ILE A 50 -4.60 14.39 -4.80
CA ILE A 50 -5.02 14.96 -3.51
C ILE A 50 -6.35 14.36 -3.05
N LYS A 51 -7.33 14.19 -3.96
CA LYS A 51 -8.61 13.50 -3.68
C LYS A 51 -8.46 12.06 -3.20
N SER A 52 -7.30 11.42 -3.41
CA SER A 52 -7.06 10.07 -2.92
C SER A 52 -6.94 10.06 -1.38
N GLY A 53 -6.22 11.03 -0.81
CA GLY A 53 -5.98 11.15 0.64
C GLY A 53 -6.78 12.25 1.36
N PHE A 54 -7.40 13.18 0.62
CA PHE A 54 -8.12 14.34 1.14
C PHE A 54 -9.51 14.48 0.53
N GLU A 55 -10.44 15.03 1.30
CA GLU A 55 -11.70 15.58 0.82
C GLU A 55 -11.47 17.03 0.37
N LEU A 56 -11.80 17.30 -0.89
CA LEU A 56 -11.73 18.62 -1.50
C LEU A 56 -13.13 19.10 -1.88
N GLU A 57 -13.53 20.28 -1.42
CA GLU A 57 -14.76 20.94 -1.85
C GLU A 57 -14.48 22.36 -2.33
N GLU A 58 -14.98 22.70 -3.53
CA GLU A 58 -14.89 24.06 -4.07
C GLU A 58 -15.96 24.95 -3.43
N ILE A 59 -15.54 26.07 -2.83
CA ILE A 59 -16.45 27.06 -2.25
C ILE A 59 -16.80 28.10 -3.31
N LYS A 60 -17.97 27.89 -3.94
CA LYS A 60 -18.51 28.82 -4.96
C LYS A 60 -19.10 30.10 -4.38
N ILE A 61 -19.47 30.09 -3.10
CA ILE A 61 -20.13 31.21 -2.41
C ILE A 61 -19.21 31.74 -1.31
N ASP A 62 -18.65 32.92 -1.54
CA ASP A 62 -17.80 33.62 -0.57
C ASP A 62 -18.65 34.27 0.54
N ASN A 63 -19.10 33.46 1.50
CA ASN A 63 -19.89 33.92 2.65
C ASN A 63 -19.25 33.44 3.96
N PRO A 64 -19.01 34.34 4.93
CA PRO A 64 -18.43 33.97 6.24
C PRO A 64 -19.16 32.81 6.94
N LYS A 65 -20.49 32.73 6.80
CA LYS A 65 -21.29 31.63 7.40
C LYS A 65 -21.02 30.27 6.76
N VAL A 66 -20.55 30.25 5.51
CA VAL A 66 -20.16 29.02 4.81
C VAL A 66 -18.80 28.56 5.34
N PHE A 67 -17.89 29.49 5.59
CA PHE A 67 -16.59 29.19 6.19
C PHE A 67 -16.71 28.60 7.59
N GLU A 68 -17.53 29.21 8.45
CA GLU A 68 -17.80 28.66 9.79
C GLU A 68 -18.36 27.23 9.72
N LYS A 69 -19.28 26.94 8.79
CA LYS A 69 -19.82 25.58 8.60
C LYS A 69 -18.78 24.58 8.12
N TYR A 70 -17.84 25.00 7.30
CA TYR A 70 -16.74 24.15 6.82
C TYR A 70 -15.73 23.89 7.95
N GLU A 71 -15.39 24.92 8.73
CA GLU A 71 -14.52 24.80 9.90
C GLU A 71 -15.14 23.92 11.00
N GLU A 72 -16.45 24.05 11.28
CA GLU A 72 -17.19 23.18 12.20
C GLU A 72 -17.15 21.70 11.77
N ARG A 73 -17.09 21.45 10.45
CA ARG A 73 -16.95 20.09 9.89
C ARG A 73 -15.49 19.61 9.84
N GLY A 74 -14.54 20.44 10.27
CA GLY A 74 -13.11 20.15 10.30
C GLY A 74 -12.38 20.37 8.98
N PHE A 75 -12.93 21.16 8.06
CA PHE A 75 -12.23 21.56 6.84
C PHE A 75 -11.37 22.80 7.10
N LYS A 76 -10.19 22.85 6.47
CA LYS A 76 -9.38 24.07 6.37
C LYS A 76 -9.60 24.71 5.02
N ILE A 77 -9.64 26.03 5.00
CA ILE A 77 -9.98 26.79 3.79
C ILE A 77 -8.70 27.37 3.20
N GLY A 78 -8.40 26.97 1.97
CA GLY A 78 -7.33 27.51 1.14
C GLY A 78 -7.87 28.31 -0.03
N GLN A 79 -6.99 29.09 -0.63
CA GLN A 79 -7.26 29.81 -1.87
C GLN A 79 -6.22 29.40 -2.90
N ILE A 80 -6.67 29.17 -4.12
CA ILE A 80 -5.82 28.89 -5.28
C ILE A 80 -6.10 29.98 -6.30
N LYS A 81 -5.07 30.68 -6.74
CA LYS A 81 -5.11 31.66 -7.83
C LYS A 81 -4.70 30.96 -9.11
N LEU A 82 -5.68 30.61 -9.95
CA LEU A 82 -5.38 30.09 -11.28
C LEU A 82 -4.93 31.21 -12.25
N ASP A 83 -5.34 32.45 -11.99
CA ASP A 83 -4.95 33.67 -12.73
C ASP A 83 -5.18 34.91 -11.84
N ASP A 84 -4.63 36.07 -12.23
CA ASP A 84 -4.85 37.39 -11.60
C ASP A 84 -6.34 37.76 -11.44
N LYS A 85 -7.26 37.07 -12.12
CA LYS A 85 -8.72 37.26 -12.05
C LYS A 85 -9.51 36.06 -11.50
N HIS A 86 -8.91 34.87 -11.38
CA HIS A 86 -9.60 33.65 -10.99
C HIS A 86 -9.01 33.08 -9.69
N VAL A 87 -9.54 33.58 -8.57
CA VAL A 87 -9.26 33.04 -7.24
C VAL A 87 -10.36 32.05 -6.88
N GLN A 88 -10.04 30.76 -6.82
CA GLN A 88 -10.95 29.72 -6.31
C GLN A 88 -10.63 29.43 -4.85
N LYS A 89 -11.68 29.37 -4.02
CA LYS A 89 -11.56 28.96 -2.62
C LYS A 89 -11.87 27.48 -2.50
N TRP A 90 -11.00 26.74 -1.83
CA TRP A 90 -11.11 25.30 -1.65
C TRP A 90 -11.12 24.95 -0.17
N ALA A 91 -12.05 24.11 0.24
CA ALA A 91 -12.06 23.47 1.55
C ALA A 91 -11.33 22.13 1.45
N VAL A 92 -10.31 21.94 2.29
CA VAL A 92 -9.47 20.75 2.32
C VAL A 92 -9.59 20.08 3.68
N LYS A 93 -9.84 18.78 3.70
CA LYS A 93 -9.89 17.98 4.92
C LYS A 93 -9.21 16.64 4.69
N LYS A 94 -8.29 16.24 5.58
CA LYS A 94 -7.66 14.92 5.48
C LYS A 94 -8.70 13.83 5.70
N ARG A 95 -8.73 12.82 4.81
CA ARG A 95 -9.65 11.68 4.97
C ARG A 95 -9.24 10.89 6.20
N PRO A 96 -10.14 10.73 7.20
CA PRO A 96 -9.81 9.96 8.38
C PRO A 96 -9.90 8.46 8.05
N ILE A 97 -8.84 7.72 8.34
CA ILE A 97 -8.85 6.26 8.28
C ILE A 97 -9.49 5.77 9.57
N ASN A 98 -10.78 5.48 9.52
CA ASN A 98 -11.57 5.07 10.69
C ASN A 98 -12.02 3.61 10.59
N ARG A 99 -12.08 3.04 9.38
CA ARG A 99 -12.51 1.67 9.13
C ARG A 99 -11.40 0.87 8.47
N VAL A 100 -11.42 -0.43 8.69
CA VAL A 100 -10.50 -1.35 7.99
C VAL A 100 -10.72 -1.34 6.48
N THR A 101 -11.92 -0.98 6.02
CA THR A 101 -12.24 -0.80 4.58
C THR A 101 -11.61 0.44 3.98
N ASP A 102 -11.18 1.40 4.83
CA ASP A 102 -10.49 2.61 4.38
C ASP A 102 -8.99 2.35 4.20
N LEU A 103 -8.49 1.17 4.59
CA LEU A 103 -7.09 0.78 4.42
C LEU A 103 -6.82 0.38 2.97
N THR A 104 -5.69 0.85 2.45
CA THR A 104 -5.20 0.56 1.11
C THR A 104 -3.70 0.28 1.18
N TYR A 105 -3.17 -0.36 0.14
CA TYR A 105 -1.72 -0.57 0.01
C TYR A 105 -0.92 0.73 0.02
N GLU A 106 -1.55 1.85 -0.37
CA GLU A 106 -0.93 3.17 -0.43
C GLU A 106 -0.93 3.89 0.90
N ASN A 107 -1.87 3.60 1.81
CA ASN A 107 -1.98 4.34 3.08
C ASN A 107 -1.48 3.57 4.30
N ILE A 108 -1.43 2.23 4.23
CA ILE A 108 -1.10 1.38 5.38
C ILE A 108 0.29 1.67 5.95
N ARG A 109 1.25 2.11 5.13
CA ARG A 109 2.61 2.46 5.57
C ARG A 109 2.71 3.85 6.21
N HIS A 110 1.69 4.69 6.01
CA HIS A 110 1.66 6.08 6.49
C HIS A 110 0.82 6.23 7.77
N ILE A 111 0.25 5.15 8.29
CA ILE A 111 -0.42 5.14 9.59
C ILE A 111 0.50 4.60 10.67
N SER A 112 0.30 5.04 11.92
CA SER A 112 1.02 4.46 13.06
C SER A 112 0.39 3.13 13.49
N ALA A 113 1.17 2.29 14.18
CA ALA A 113 0.66 1.05 14.76
C ALA A 113 -0.48 1.30 15.77
N ALA A 114 -0.39 2.37 16.56
CA ALA A 114 -1.47 2.79 17.45
C ALA A 114 -2.76 3.13 16.67
N LYS A 115 -2.63 3.83 15.53
CA LYS A 115 -3.79 4.16 14.70
C LYS A 115 -4.41 2.91 14.07
N LEU A 116 -3.59 1.95 13.67
CA LEU A 116 -4.07 0.65 13.19
C LEU A 116 -4.88 -0.06 14.30
N MET A 117 -4.41 -0.07 15.55
CA MET A 117 -5.12 -0.68 16.67
C MET A 117 -6.49 -0.03 16.90
N GLU A 118 -6.58 1.30 16.88
CA GLU A 118 -7.88 1.99 16.98
C GLU A 118 -8.85 1.58 15.87
N VAL A 119 -8.35 1.45 14.64
CA VAL A 119 -9.17 1.06 13.48
C VAL A 119 -9.66 -0.37 13.62
N LEU A 120 -8.79 -1.28 14.09
CA LEU A 120 -9.15 -2.67 14.35
C LEU A 120 -10.18 -2.78 15.48
N GLU A 121 -9.96 -2.10 16.61
CA GLU A 121 -10.87 -2.12 17.77
C GLU A 121 -12.26 -1.58 17.42
N ARG A 122 -12.32 -0.44 16.72
CA ARG A 122 -13.58 0.25 16.42
C ARG A 122 -14.48 -0.53 15.45
N ASN A 123 -13.90 -1.38 14.60
CA ASN A 123 -14.64 -2.03 13.52
C ASN A 123 -14.75 -3.55 13.68
N PHE A 124 -13.80 -4.18 14.36
CA PHE A 124 -13.71 -5.64 14.45
C PHE A 124 -13.37 -6.08 15.88
N GLY A 125 -14.40 -6.14 16.73
CA GLY A 125 -14.35 -6.85 18.02
C GLY A 125 -14.31 -8.38 17.88
N GLY A 126 -14.16 -8.90 16.65
CA GLY A 126 -14.15 -10.34 16.33
C GLY A 126 -12.76 -10.99 16.34
N GLY A 127 -11.68 -10.20 16.41
CA GLY A 127 -10.30 -10.69 16.31
C GLY A 127 -9.70 -10.60 14.91
N TRP A 128 -8.45 -11.01 14.76
CA TRP A 128 -7.72 -10.92 13.50
C TRP A 128 -8.34 -11.77 12.38
N GLU A 129 -8.72 -13.00 12.72
CA GLU A 129 -9.35 -13.96 11.79
C GLU A 129 -10.71 -13.50 11.25
N SER A 130 -11.31 -12.46 11.84
CA SER A 130 -12.58 -11.90 11.37
C SER A 130 -12.42 -10.90 10.22
N LEU A 131 -11.20 -10.44 9.94
CA LEU A 131 -10.90 -9.56 8.81
C LEU A 131 -10.91 -10.37 7.50
N SER A 132 -11.35 -9.76 6.40
CA SER A 132 -11.24 -10.39 5.09
C SER A 132 -9.76 -10.56 4.70
N GLN A 133 -9.46 -11.61 3.94
CA GLN A 133 -8.09 -11.88 3.48
C GLN A 133 -7.45 -10.66 2.81
N SER A 134 -8.20 -9.93 1.98
CA SER A 134 -7.73 -8.71 1.34
C SER A 134 -7.27 -7.62 2.32
N ILE A 135 -7.99 -7.44 3.45
CA ILE A 135 -7.63 -6.48 4.48
C ILE A 135 -6.42 -6.98 5.27
N GLN A 136 -6.37 -8.28 5.59
CA GLN A 136 -5.22 -8.88 6.25
C GLN A 136 -3.96 -8.69 5.40
N ASP A 137 -4.03 -8.94 4.09
CA ASP A 137 -2.91 -8.78 3.16
C ASP A 137 -2.43 -7.32 3.08
N ILE A 138 -3.35 -6.36 3.03
CA ILE A 138 -3.01 -4.93 3.08
C ILE A 138 -2.26 -4.62 4.37
N ILE A 139 -2.77 -5.05 5.52
CA ILE A 139 -2.14 -4.80 6.82
C ILE A 139 -0.76 -5.47 6.89
N LEU A 140 -0.64 -6.73 6.48
CA LEU A 140 0.61 -7.48 6.44
C LEU A 140 1.64 -6.85 5.49
N SER A 141 1.21 -6.09 4.49
CA SER A 141 2.13 -5.38 3.58
C SER A 141 2.86 -4.20 4.24
N GLY A 142 2.27 -3.60 5.29
CA GLY A 142 2.80 -2.44 6.02
C GLY A 142 3.20 -2.71 7.46
N PHE A 143 2.66 -3.77 8.08
CA PHE A 143 2.88 -4.12 9.48
C PHE A 143 3.31 -5.58 9.64
N ASP A 144 4.15 -5.80 10.64
CA ASP A 144 4.40 -7.12 11.20
C ASP A 144 3.32 -7.39 12.24
N ILE A 145 2.47 -8.38 11.98
CA ILE A 145 1.33 -8.73 12.81
C ILE A 145 1.59 -10.09 13.45
N SER A 146 1.31 -10.19 14.74
CA SER A 146 1.33 -11.46 15.43
C SER A 146 0.20 -11.53 16.44
N THR A 147 -0.59 -12.59 16.38
CA THR A 147 -1.76 -12.79 17.23
C THR A 147 -1.50 -13.89 18.26
N THR A 148 -2.11 -13.78 19.43
CA THR A 148 -2.08 -14.85 20.43
C THR A 148 -3.39 -14.86 21.19
N THR A 149 -3.88 -16.05 21.53
CA THR A 149 -5.09 -16.21 22.34
C THR A 149 -4.73 -16.97 23.59
N LEU A 150 -4.80 -16.31 24.74
CA LEU A 150 -4.47 -16.88 26.05
C LEU A 150 -5.48 -16.40 27.11
N PRO A 151 -5.66 -17.12 28.23
CA PRO A 151 -6.42 -16.58 29.35
C PRO A 151 -5.76 -15.30 29.87
N ALA A 152 -6.53 -14.28 30.27
CA ALA A 152 -6.02 -12.98 30.71
C ALA A 152 -4.90 -13.09 31.77
N ASN A 153 -5.09 -13.99 32.74
CA ASN A 153 -4.13 -14.25 33.82
C ASN A 153 -2.77 -14.79 33.32
N ARG A 154 -2.72 -15.38 32.12
CA ARG A 154 -1.48 -15.89 31.52
C ARG A 154 -0.84 -14.91 30.55
N LEU A 155 -1.61 -14.00 29.94
CA LEU A 155 -1.11 -13.02 28.99
C LEU A 155 -0.12 -12.05 29.66
N HIS A 156 -0.47 -11.52 30.83
CA HIS A 156 0.34 -10.54 31.56
C HIS A 156 1.34 -11.15 32.55
N LYS A 157 1.85 -12.36 32.28
CA LYS A 157 2.91 -12.91 33.13
C LYS A 157 4.18 -12.06 33.01
N PRO A 158 4.81 -11.67 34.14
CA PRO A 158 6.04 -10.89 34.13
C PRO A 158 7.16 -11.67 33.42
N GLY A 159 7.90 -11.01 32.52
CA GLY A 159 8.91 -11.63 31.66
C GLY A 159 8.36 -12.51 30.52
N GLY A 160 7.04 -12.52 30.33
CA GLY A 160 6.35 -13.29 29.31
C GLY A 160 6.42 -12.67 27.90
N MET A 161 5.73 -13.31 26.95
CA MET A 161 5.69 -12.88 25.54
C MET A 161 5.11 -11.47 25.36
N TYR A 162 4.10 -11.11 26.16
CA TYR A 162 3.47 -9.79 26.13
C TYR A 162 4.50 -8.67 26.38
N GLU A 163 5.22 -8.73 27.49
CA GLU A 163 6.20 -7.71 27.88
C GLU A 163 7.36 -7.64 26.88
N LYS A 164 7.82 -8.80 26.37
CA LYS A 164 8.87 -8.85 25.34
C LYS A 164 8.44 -8.12 24.07
N LYS A 165 7.25 -8.40 23.54
CA LYS A 165 6.75 -7.75 22.33
C LYS A 165 6.54 -6.24 22.50
N VAL A 166 6.00 -5.82 23.64
CA VAL A 166 5.85 -4.39 23.94
C VAL A 166 7.22 -3.70 24.00
N ASN A 167 8.21 -4.34 24.63
CA ASN A 167 9.59 -3.84 24.67
C ASN A 167 10.25 -3.84 23.28
N ASP A 168 9.90 -4.78 22.41
CA ASP A 168 10.35 -4.82 21.02
C ASP A 168 9.68 -3.75 20.14
N GLY A 169 8.76 -2.95 20.70
CA GLY A 169 8.08 -1.84 20.03
C GLY A 169 6.82 -2.25 19.26
N PHE A 170 6.20 -3.37 19.63
CA PHE A 170 4.86 -3.71 19.14
C PHE A 170 3.79 -2.97 19.95
N GLU A 171 2.83 -2.41 19.24
CA GLU A 171 1.55 -1.99 19.82
C GLU A 171 0.64 -3.20 19.96
N VAL A 172 -0.21 -3.21 20.99
CA VAL A 172 -1.08 -4.34 21.29
C VAL A 172 -2.54 -3.92 21.39
N LEU A 173 -3.42 -4.71 20.79
CA LEU A 173 -4.86 -4.63 20.99
C LEU A 173 -5.35 -5.92 21.63
N GLU A 174 -6.01 -5.79 22.77
CA GLU A 174 -6.60 -6.91 23.50
C GLU A 174 -8.10 -6.97 23.27
N ILE A 175 -8.56 -8.09 22.73
CA ILE A 175 -9.96 -8.35 22.44
C ILE A 175 -10.45 -9.46 23.38
N PRO A 176 -11.38 -9.14 24.31
CA PRO A 176 -11.92 -10.14 25.23
C PRO A 176 -12.83 -11.12 24.48
N LYS A 177 -12.48 -12.41 24.54
CA LYS A 177 -13.24 -13.55 23.99
C LYS A 177 -13.70 -14.46 25.13
N GLY A 178 -14.65 -13.98 25.93
CA GLY A 178 -15.15 -14.69 27.11
C GLY A 178 -14.05 -14.85 28.17
N SER A 179 -13.65 -16.09 28.48
CA SER A 179 -12.57 -16.40 29.44
C SER A 179 -11.16 -16.27 28.84
N TRP A 180 -11.07 -15.98 27.54
CA TRP A 180 -9.81 -15.83 26.80
C TRP A 180 -9.65 -14.39 26.33
N VAL A 181 -8.41 -13.97 26.12
CA VAL A 181 -8.08 -12.68 25.51
C VAL A 181 -7.27 -12.97 24.27
N GLU A 182 -7.72 -12.45 23.13
CA GLU A 182 -6.90 -12.38 21.93
C GLU A 182 -6.11 -11.08 21.95
N ALA A 183 -4.79 -11.19 21.97
CA ALA A 183 -3.90 -10.04 21.83
C ALA A 183 -3.32 -10.01 20.42
N ILE A 184 -3.58 -8.92 19.71
CA ILE A 184 -3.06 -8.62 18.37
C ILE A 184 -1.91 -7.65 18.56
N PHE A 185 -0.71 -8.08 18.20
CA PHE A 185 0.49 -7.25 18.22
C PHE A 185 0.76 -6.74 16.81
N ALA A 186 0.99 -5.43 16.65
CA ALA A 186 1.45 -4.85 15.39
C ALA A 186 2.68 -3.98 15.57
N LYS A 187 3.60 -4.09 14.62
CA LYS A 187 4.75 -3.20 14.49
C LYS A 187 4.89 -2.74 13.05
N LEU A 188 5.14 -1.45 12.84
CA LEU A 188 5.30 -0.91 11.49
C LEU A 188 6.55 -1.53 10.84
N LYS A 189 6.39 -2.08 9.63
CA LYS A 189 7.53 -2.62 8.88
C LYS A 189 8.42 -1.45 8.46
N PRO A 190 9.75 -1.56 8.61
CA PRO A 190 10.65 -0.52 8.10
C PRO A 190 10.45 -0.37 6.60
N GLU A 191 10.47 0.87 6.10
CA GLU A 191 10.47 1.14 4.67
C GLU A 191 11.76 0.58 4.08
N VAL A 192 11.69 -0.62 3.53
CA VAL A 192 12.72 -1.10 2.62
C VAL A 192 12.54 -0.28 1.36
N GLU A 193 13.35 0.77 1.19
CA GLU A 193 13.54 1.39 -0.13
C GLU A 193 13.84 0.22 -1.06
N LYS A 194 12.89 -0.13 -1.93
CA LYS A 194 13.15 -1.11 -2.99
C LYS A 194 14.35 -0.53 -3.72
N PRO A 195 15.52 -1.18 -3.72
CA PRO A 195 16.61 -0.74 -4.56
C PRO A 195 16.02 -0.69 -5.96
N ARG A 196 15.91 0.51 -6.54
CA ARG A 196 15.70 0.62 -7.98
C ARG A 196 16.88 -0.13 -8.56
N TYR A 197 16.62 -1.33 -9.08
CA TYR A 197 17.56 -2.00 -9.96
C TYR A 197 17.80 -0.99 -11.08
N LYS A 198 18.91 -0.25 -11.00
CA LYS A 198 19.50 0.36 -12.18
C LYS A 198 19.93 -0.83 -13.01
N SER A 199 19.05 -1.29 -13.89
CA SER A 199 19.48 -2.08 -15.03
C SER A 199 20.50 -1.21 -15.76
N GLU A 200 21.75 -1.65 -15.85
CA GLU A 200 22.82 -1.07 -16.66
C GLU A 200 22.53 -1.22 -18.17
N PHE A 201 21.26 -1.16 -18.59
CA PHE A 201 20.79 -1.27 -19.97
C PHE A 201 20.16 0.05 -20.49
N ASP A 202 20.30 1.16 -19.77
CA ASP A 202 19.79 2.48 -20.17
C ASP A 202 20.90 3.43 -20.70
N GLU A 203 21.96 2.91 -21.33
CA GLU A 203 22.95 3.75 -22.02
C GLU A 203 22.73 3.87 -23.54
N ASP A 204 21.80 3.11 -24.14
CA ASP A 204 21.57 3.11 -25.59
C ASP A 204 20.25 3.74 -26.08
N ASP A 205 19.45 4.37 -25.22
CA ASP A 205 18.18 5.00 -25.64
C ASP A 205 18.26 6.55 -25.74
N LYS A 206 19.44 7.06 -26.11
CA LYS A 206 19.72 8.49 -26.33
C LYS A 206 19.74 8.91 -27.80
N LYS A 207 19.05 8.16 -28.68
CA LYS A 207 19.04 8.43 -30.14
C LYS A 207 17.64 8.40 -30.81
N MET A 208 16.58 8.78 -30.11
CA MET A 208 15.29 9.04 -30.77
C MET A 208 14.54 10.22 -30.14
N ARG A 209 15.20 11.37 -30.02
CA ARG A 209 14.53 12.67 -29.82
C ARG A 209 15.26 13.72 -30.63
N ASP A 210 15.02 13.70 -31.94
CA ASP A 210 15.26 14.80 -32.87
C ASP A 210 14.42 14.50 -34.12
N PHE A 211 13.13 14.82 -34.09
CA PHE A 211 12.35 15.20 -35.27
C PHE A 211 11.18 16.06 -34.77
N ASP A 212 11.39 17.37 -34.89
CA ASP A 212 10.39 18.42 -34.82
C ASP A 212 9.45 18.36 -36.05
N GLU A 213 8.28 19.00 -35.86
CA GLU A 213 7.39 19.62 -36.85
C GLU A 213 6.41 18.75 -37.66
N ASP A 214 5.13 18.94 -37.28
CA ASP A 214 4.03 19.44 -38.12
C ASP A 214 3.12 18.51 -38.93
N GLU A 215 1.84 18.95 -38.93
CA GLU A 215 0.75 18.69 -39.89
C GLU A 215 0.09 17.29 -39.84
N ASP A 216 -1.14 17.18 -39.35
CA ASP A 216 -2.45 17.54 -39.93
C ASP A 216 -3.14 16.29 -40.49
N ASP A 217 -4.40 16.15 -40.05
CA ASP A 217 -5.55 15.61 -40.77
C ASP A 217 -5.71 14.13 -41.20
N GLU A 218 -6.99 13.74 -41.14
CA GLU A 218 -7.72 12.74 -41.94
C GLU A 218 -7.36 11.25 -41.75
N GLU A 219 -8.28 10.45 -41.19
CA GLU A 219 -9.18 9.56 -41.95
C GLU A 219 -8.45 8.79 -43.08
N LEU A 220 -8.43 7.46 -43.01
CA LEU A 220 -9.22 6.62 -43.92
C LEU A 220 -8.88 5.12 -43.81
N ASP A 221 -9.92 4.38 -44.13
CA ASP A 221 -10.14 2.95 -44.25
C ASP A 221 -9.55 2.37 -45.55
N ASP A 222 -9.46 1.03 -45.62
CA ASP A 222 -9.25 0.17 -46.80
C ASP A 222 -7.84 0.22 -47.46
N VAL A 223 -7.15 -0.85 -47.87
CA VAL A 223 -7.57 -2.08 -48.55
C VAL A 223 -6.46 -3.14 -48.49
N ASN A 224 -6.87 -4.41 -48.49
CA ASN A 224 -6.20 -5.64 -48.94
C ASN A 224 -5.14 -5.48 -50.07
N GLU A 225 -4.12 -6.35 -50.12
CA GLU A 225 -4.18 -7.65 -50.85
C GLU A 225 -2.80 -8.35 -50.92
N ASP A 226 -2.79 -9.59 -50.42
CA ASP A 226 -2.11 -10.81 -50.91
C ASP A 226 -0.66 -10.79 -51.44
N SER A 227 0.20 -11.58 -50.79
CA SER A 227 1.26 -12.40 -51.41
C SER A 227 1.68 -13.47 -50.39
N GLY A 228 1.08 -14.65 -50.46
CA GLY A 228 1.49 -15.81 -49.66
C GLY A 228 2.77 -16.48 -50.16
N GLU A 229 3.61 -16.95 -49.24
CA GLU A 229 4.44 -18.16 -49.38
C GLU A 229 4.56 -18.85 -47.99
N ASP A 230 4.09 -20.09 -47.93
CA ASP A 230 4.20 -21.05 -46.82
C ASP A 230 5.66 -21.46 -46.58
N TYR A 231 6.10 -21.48 -45.31
CA TYR A 231 7.10 -22.43 -44.79
C TYR A 231 6.83 -22.70 -43.29
N ASP A 232 6.18 -23.84 -43.05
CA ASP A 232 6.43 -24.87 -42.02
C ASP A 232 6.65 -24.48 -40.54
N GLU A 233 5.61 -24.80 -39.74
CA GLU A 233 5.61 -25.56 -38.47
C GLU A 233 6.88 -25.60 -37.60
N ASP A 234 6.84 -24.86 -36.49
CA ASP A 234 7.29 -25.35 -35.17
C ASP A 234 6.26 -24.87 -34.13
N ASP A 235 5.24 -25.69 -33.94
CA ASP A 235 4.20 -25.56 -32.92
C ASP A 235 4.77 -26.09 -31.59
N ASP A 236 5.31 -25.20 -30.76
CA ASP A 236 5.63 -25.47 -29.35
C ASP A 236 4.33 -25.52 -28.51
N SER A 237 3.36 -26.35 -28.91
CA SER A 237 2.22 -26.68 -28.06
C SER A 237 2.68 -27.65 -26.97
N TYR A 238 2.63 -27.17 -25.73
CA TYR A 238 2.86 -27.96 -24.53
C TYR A 238 1.87 -29.13 -24.48
N ASP A 239 2.33 -30.33 -24.80
CA ASP A 239 1.58 -31.58 -24.71
C ASP A 239 1.34 -31.96 -23.24
N GLU A 240 0.15 -31.64 -22.71
CA GLU A 240 -0.28 -31.94 -21.34
C GLU A 240 -0.44 -33.45 -21.07
N ASP A 241 -0.38 -34.29 -22.11
CA ASP A 241 -0.56 -35.75 -22.04
C ASP A 241 0.71 -36.53 -21.64
N LYS A 242 1.84 -35.85 -21.36
CA LYS A 242 3.10 -36.49 -20.91
C LYS A 242 3.31 -36.52 -19.40
N LEU A 243 2.33 -36.05 -18.61
CA LEU A 243 2.33 -36.16 -17.15
C LEU A 243 1.72 -37.50 -16.71
N THR A 244 2.42 -38.60 -16.98
CA THR A 244 2.06 -39.89 -16.38
C THR A 244 2.62 -39.98 -14.96
N GLU A 245 1.84 -40.61 -14.08
CA GLU A 245 2.09 -40.78 -12.63
C GLU A 245 3.46 -41.44 -12.31
N GLU A 246 4.11 -42.06 -13.29
CA GLU A 246 5.43 -42.67 -13.18
C GLU A 246 6.60 -41.66 -13.17
N SER A 247 6.38 -40.42 -13.61
CA SER A 247 7.41 -39.36 -13.65
C SER A 247 7.67 -38.67 -12.30
N TYR A 248 6.82 -38.90 -11.29
CA TYR A 248 7.03 -38.42 -9.91
C TYR A 248 7.95 -39.33 -9.08
N ARG A 249 8.48 -40.42 -9.66
CA ARG A 249 9.34 -41.35 -8.93
C ARG A 249 10.78 -40.81 -8.87
N THR A 250 11.10 -40.09 -7.81
CA THR A 250 12.50 -39.88 -7.41
C THR A 250 13.10 -41.24 -7.00
N THR A 251 13.92 -41.85 -7.86
CA THR A 251 14.74 -43.00 -7.47
C THR A 251 15.82 -42.51 -6.49
N PHE A 252 15.51 -42.55 -5.20
CA PHE A 252 16.56 -42.68 -4.19
C PHE A 252 17.01 -44.15 -4.22
N ASP A 253 18.18 -44.40 -4.82
CA ASP A 253 18.93 -45.64 -4.62
C ASP A 253 19.38 -45.65 -3.16
N THR A 254 18.54 -46.19 -2.27
CA THR A 254 18.85 -46.35 -0.86
C THR A 254 18.88 -47.84 -0.57
N ASP A 255 20.07 -48.36 -0.30
CA ASP A 255 20.31 -49.75 0.06
C ASP A 255 19.52 -50.07 1.35
N PRO A 256 18.71 -51.15 1.39
CA PRO A 256 17.87 -51.49 2.54
C PRO A 256 18.64 -51.82 3.83
N GLU A 257 19.98 -51.83 3.82
CA GLU A 257 20.83 -52.01 5.00
C GLU A 257 21.13 -50.70 5.76
N ASP A 258 20.90 -49.52 5.17
CA ASP A 258 21.20 -48.21 5.81
C ASP A 258 20.02 -47.66 6.64
N LEU A 259 18.89 -48.38 6.69
CA LEU A 259 17.68 -48.04 7.44
C LEU A 259 17.56 -48.80 8.78
N ASN A 260 18.67 -49.31 9.32
CA ASN A 260 18.69 -49.86 10.68
C ASN A 260 19.18 -48.82 11.70
N MET A 261 18.42 -47.74 11.87
CA MET A 261 18.48 -46.96 13.11
C MET A 261 17.64 -47.70 14.16
N GLU A 262 18.32 -48.58 14.88
CA GLU A 262 17.84 -49.25 16.08
C GLU A 262 17.26 -48.20 17.05
N ALA A 263 15.97 -48.31 17.33
CA ALA A 263 15.29 -47.50 18.33
C ALA A 263 15.85 -47.88 19.71
N GLU A 264 16.83 -47.11 20.19
CA GLU A 264 17.31 -47.21 21.56
C GLU A 264 16.22 -46.63 22.48
N ASP A 265 15.45 -47.55 23.09
CA ASP A 265 14.47 -47.29 24.15
C ASP A 265 15.13 -46.46 25.28
N VAL A 266 14.86 -45.16 25.31
CA VAL A 266 15.12 -44.34 26.50
C VAL A 266 14.03 -44.65 27.51
N ALA A 267 14.33 -45.58 28.41
CA ALA A 267 13.51 -45.91 29.58
C ALA A 267 13.29 -44.66 30.45
N GLU A 268 12.02 -44.42 30.79
CA GLU A 268 11.60 -43.53 31.88
C GLU A 268 12.05 -44.13 33.22
N GLU A 269 13.04 -43.53 33.88
CA GLU A 269 13.32 -43.80 35.30
C GLU A 269 12.57 -42.79 36.16
N GLU A 270 11.41 -43.23 36.65
CA GLU A 270 10.68 -42.66 37.78
C GLU A 270 11.30 -43.21 39.07
N TYR A 271 11.89 -42.36 39.93
CA TYR A 271 11.83 -42.39 41.42
C TYR A 271 12.67 -41.26 42.06
#